data_AF-A0A356P9I9-F1
#
_entry.id   AF-A0A356P9I9-F1
#
_cell.length_a   1.000
_cell.length_b   1.000
_cell.length_c   1.000
_cell.angle_alpha   90.00
_cell.angle_beta   90.00
_cell.angle_gamma   90.00
#
_symmetry.space_group_name_H-M   'P 1'
#
loop_
_entity.id
_entity.type
_entity.pdbx_description
1 polymer ?
#
loop_
_entity_poly.entity_id
_entity_poly.type
_entity_poly.pdbx_seq_one_letter_code
_entity_poly.pdbx_strand_id
1 'polypeptide(L)' 'IQPLNIKPEELAICLRNGKDAKEDTVLNDGDTLALFPPVGGG' A
#
# COMPACT_ATOMS: atom_id res chain seq x y z
N ILE A 1 -3.32 -4.50 4.66
CA ILE A 1 -4.05 -3.47 3.85
C ILE A 1 -5.56 -3.76 3.75
N GLN A 2 -5.98 -5.03 3.87
CA GLN A 2 -7.39 -5.47 3.83
C GLN A 2 -8.42 -4.61 4.61
N PRO A 3 -8.13 -4.03 5.79
CA PRO A 3 -9.10 -3.17 6.49
C PRO A 3 -9.45 -1.88 5.76
N LEU A 4 -8.60 -1.43 4.83
CA LEU A 4 -8.77 -0.18 4.09
C LEU A 4 -9.74 -0.33 2.90
N ASN A 5 -10.26 -1.54 2.65
CA ASN A 5 -11.16 -1.84 1.54
C ASN A 5 -10.60 -1.42 0.17
N ILE A 6 -9.28 -1.47 0.01
CA ILE A 6 -8.56 -1.22 -1.24
C ILE A 6 -8.25 -2.58 -1.86
N LYS A 7 -8.63 -2.80 -3.12
CA LYS A 7 -8.28 -4.03 -3.82
C LYS A 7 -6.81 -3.99 -4.28
N PRO A 8 -6.14 -5.14 -4.39
CA PRO A 8 -4.78 -5.20 -4.93
C PRO A 8 -4.62 -4.54 -6.31
N GLU A 9 -5.62 -4.71 -7.18
CA GLU A 9 -5.66 -4.11 -8.52
C GLU A 9 -5.75 -2.57 -8.54
N GLU A 10 -6.18 -1.96 -7.44
CA GLU A 10 -6.30 -0.50 -7.27
C GLU A 10 -5.04 0.13 -6.67
N LEU A 11 -4.00 -0.67 -6.39
CA LEU A 11 -2.79 -0.25 -5.71
C LEU A 11 -1.54 -0.72 -6.48
N ALA A 12 -0.77 0.23 -7.02
CA ALA A 12 0.45 -0.09 -7.75
C ALA A 12 1.71 -0.07 -6.86
N ILE A 13 1.75 0.83 -5.87
CA ILE A 13 2.90 0.97 -4.97
C ILE A 13 2.40 1.07 -3.53
N CYS A 14 3.01 0.27 -2.66
CA CYS A 14 2.78 0.30 -1.22
C CYS A 14 4.12 0.47 -0.52
N LEU A 15 4.26 1.52 0.29
CA LEU A 15 5.42 1.73 1.13
C LEU A 15 5.01 1.72 2.61
N ARG A 16 5.76 1.00 3.44
CA ARG A 16 5.69 1.06 4.89
C ARG A 16 6.94 1.73 5.43
N ASN A 17 6.78 2.84 6.16
CA ASN A 17 7.88 3.63 6.71
C ASN A 17 8.95 3.96 5.66
N GLY A 18 8.52 4.27 4.43
CA GLY A 18 9.38 4.60 3.31
C GLY A 18 10.05 3.42 2.60
N LYS A 19 9.69 2.16 2.90
CA LYS A 19 10.23 0.96 2.24
C LYS A 19 9.12 0.17 1.56
N ASP A 20 9.43 -0.48 0.43
CA ASP A 20 8.49 -1.36 -0.26
C ASP A 20 7.87 -2.38 0.69
N ALA A 21 6.54 -2.48 0.64
CA ALA A 21 5.76 -3.38 1.46
C ALA A 21 4.85 -4.21 0.55
N LYS A 22 4.78 -5.50 0.86
CA LYS A 22 3.84 -6.41 0.20
C LYS A 22 2.45 -6.29 0.81
N GLU A 23 1.44 -6.67 0.05
CA GLU A 23 0.03 -6.66 0.44
C GLU A 23 -0.30 -7.50 1.70
N ASP A 24 0.49 -8.55 1.95
CA ASP A 24 0.42 -9.45 3.10
C ASP A 24 1.22 -8.95 4.32
N THR A 25 1.87 -7.78 4.22
CA THR A 25 2.65 -7.21 5.32
C THR A 25 1.74 -6.89 6.50
N VAL A 26 2.05 -7.48 7.66
CA VAL A 26 1.38 -7.17 8.93
C VAL A 26 1.78 -5.75 9.37
N LEU A 27 0.77 -4.94 9.67
CA LEU A 27 0.93 -3.57 10.14
C LEU A 27 0.93 -3.56 11.67
N ASN A 28 1.81 -2.74 12.24
CA ASN A 28 1.85 -2.48 13.67
C ASN A 28 1.33 -1.07 13.96
N ASP A 29 0.88 -0.86 15.19
CA ASP A 29 0.50 0.48 15.65
C ASP A 29 1.70 1.44 15.52
N GLY A 30 1.45 2.62 14.97
CA GLY A 30 2.48 3.61 14.65
C GLY A 30 3.17 3.44 13.28
N ASP A 31 2.90 2.38 12.51
CA ASP A 31 3.40 2.27 11.13
C ASP A 31 2.75 3.33 10.22
N THR A 32 3.55 3.98 9.39
CA THR A 32 3.08 4.90 8.34
C THR A 32 3.05 4.19 7.00
N LEU A 33 1.90 4.25 6.31
CA LEU A 33 1.74 3.72 4.96
C LEU A 33 1.62 4.84 3.93
N ALA A 34 2.31 4.68 2.80
CA ALA A 34 2.08 5.46 1.59
C ALA A 34 1.58 4.52 0.49
N LEU A 35 0.40 4.83 -0.04
CA LEU A 35 -0.33 4.01 -1.00
C LEU A 35 -0.54 4.82 -2.27
N PHE A 36 -0.09 4.32 -3.41
CA PHE A 36 -0.23 4.99 -4.69
C PHE A 36 -1.08 4.13 -5.64
N PRO A 37 -2.13 4.70 -6.25
CA PRO A 37 -2.89 3.99 -7.26
C PRO A 37 -2.04 3.75 -8.51
N PRO A 38 -2.44 2.84 -9.40
CA PRO A 38 -1.87 2.72 -10.73
C PRO A 38 -1.90 4.07 -11.45
N VAL A 39 -0.73 4.58 -11.81
CA VAL A 39 -0.63 5.78 -12.65
C VAL A 39 -0.69 5.34 -14.11
N GLY A 40 -1.70 5.82 -14.84
CA GLY A 40 -1.76 5.68 -16.30
C GLY A 40 -0.76 6.64 -16.94
N GLY A 41 0.28 6.11 -17.55
CA GLY A 41 1.20 6.92 -18.37
C GLY A 41 0.47 7.47 -19.58
N GLY A 42 0.50 8.78 -19.76
CA GLY A 42 -0.01 9.46 -20.96
C GLY A 42 0.80 9.15 -22.21
#